data_AF-A0A1D2RGP8-F1
#
_entry.id   AF-A0A1D2RGP8-F1
#
_cell.length_a   1.000
_cell.length_b   1.000
_cell.length_c   1.000
_cell.angle_alpha   90.00
_cell.angle_beta   90.00
_cell.angle_gamma   90.00
#
_symmetry.space_group_name_H-M   'P 1'
#
loop_
_entity.id
_entity.type
_entity.pdbx_description
1 polymer ?
#
loop_
_entity_poly.entity_id
_entity_poly.type
_entity_poly.pdbx_seq_one_letter_code
_entity_poly.pdbx_strand_id
1 'polypeptide(L)'
;ELIASIRASDHMILPKKLLLDKLHKKFEKPRLRVVIDDEAVPFVAEGKSVFSKFVTGVDTDLRCGDFALIVDSNDKLVACGSLVLSPKEMLDFDRGPAVNVR
;
A
#
# COMPACT_ATOMS: atom_id res chain seq x y z
N GLU A 1 0.33 -0.87 -23.91
CA GLU A 1 0.56 -0.14 -22.64
C GLU A 1 1.32 -1.02 -21.65
N LEU A 2 2.19 -0.41 -20.85
CA LEU A 2 2.94 -1.11 -19.80
C LEU A 2 2.06 -1.30 -18.57
N ILE A 3 1.73 -2.54 -18.22
CA ILE A 3 0.86 -2.87 -17.07
C ILE A 3 1.64 -3.11 -15.77
N ALA A 4 2.88 -3.60 -15.89
CA ALA A 4 3.80 -3.80 -14.79
C ALA A 4 5.23 -3.92 -15.32
N SER A 5 6.20 -3.77 -14.43
CA SER A 5 7.61 -4.11 -14.67
C SER A 5 8.08 -5.10 -13.62
N ILE A 6 8.97 -6.02 -13.97
CA ILE A 6 9.60 -6.93 -13.00
C ILE A 6 10.91 -6.30 -12.57
N ARG A 7 11.10 -6.13 -11.25
CA ARG A 7 12.36 -5.63 -10.70
C ARG A 7 13.44 -6.71 -10.83
N ALA A 8 14.59 -6.35 -11.37
CA ALA A 8 15.68 -7.31 -11.65
C ALA A 8 16.30 -7.90 -10.37
N SER A 9 16.34 -7.16 -9.27
CA SER A 9 17.03 -7.58 -8.04
C SER A 9 16.34 -8.71 -7.28
N ASP A 10 15.02 -8.81 -7.35
CA ASP A 10 14.24 -9.73 -6.53
C ASP A 10 12.96 -10.24 -7.21
N HIS A 11 12.84 -10.02 -8.51
CA HIS A 11 11.71 -10.46 -9.33
C HIS A 11 10.34 -9.94 -8.89
N MET A 12 10.31 -8.88 -8.07
CA MET A 12 9.05 -8.30 -7.62
C MET A 12 8.32 -7.63 -8.78
N ILE A 13 7.04 -7.96 -8.93
CA ILE A 13 6.17 -7.29 -9.88
C ILE A 13 5.88 -5.89 -9.34
N LEU A 14 6.15 -4.87 -10.16
CA LEU A 14 5.85 -3.47 -9.88
C LEU A 14 4.69 -3.04 -10.77
N PRO A 15 3.45 -3.07 -10.26
CA PRO A 15 2.27 -2.64 -10.99
C PRO A 15 2.36 -1.19 -11.45
N LYS A 16 1.85 -0.92 -12.64
CA LYS A 16 1.55 0.44 -13.11
C LYS A 16 0.06 0.72 -12.91
N LYS A 17 -0.34 1.98 -13.08
CA LYS A 17 -1.72 2.48 -12.84
C LYS A 17 -2.81 1.54 -13.39
N LEU A 18 -2.66 1.09 -14.64
CA LEU A 18 -3.66 0.22 -15.28
C LEU A 18 -3.81 -1.14 -14.59
N LEU A 19 -2.74 -1.71 -14.02
CA LEU A 19 -2.83 -2.95 -13.25
C LEU A 19 -3.36 -2.68 -11.84
N LEU A 20 -3.01 -1.55 -11.21
CA LEU A 20 -3.53 -1.16 -9.90
C LEU A 20 -5.05 -1.09 -9.90
N ASP A 21 -5.64 -0.39 -10.88
CA ASP A 21 -7.09 -0.26 -11.01
C ASP A 21 -7.76 -1.63 -11.20
N LYS A 22 -7.12 -2.55 -11.92
CA LYS A 22 -7.61 -3.91 -12.12
C LYS A 22 -7.50 -4.76 -10.86
N LEU A 23 -6.40 -4.66 -10.12
CA LEU A 23 -6.21 -5.36 -8.85
C LEU A 23 -7.19 -4.88 -7.80
N HIS A 24 -7.36 -3.56 -7.68
CA HIS A 24 -8.29 -2.92 -6.76
C HIS A 24 -9.74 -3.38 -7.01
N LYS A 25 -10.17 -3.46 -8.27
CA LYS A 25 -11.50 -3.98 -8.63
C LYS A 25 -11.66 -5.49 -8.47
N LYS A 26 -10.59 -6.26 -8.66
CA LYS A 26 -10.65 -7.73 -8.65
C LYS A 26 -10.61 -8.31 -7.24
N PHE A 27 -9.83 -7.72 -6.35
CA PHE A 27 -9.71 -8.15 -4.97
C PHE A 27 -10.58 -7.25 -4.10
N GLU A 28 -11.41 -7.81 -3.26
CA GLU A 28 -12.20 -7.04 -2.28
C GLU A 28 -11.39 -6.74 -1.03
N LYS A 29 -11.71 -5.65 -0.32
CA LYS A 29 -11.13 -5.33 1.00
C LYS A 29 -11.37 -6.53 1.95
N PRO A 30 -10.36 -6.98 2.74
CA PRO A 30 -9.08 -6.32 3.00
C PRO A 30 -7.94 -6.67 2.04
N ARG A 31 -8.11 -7.54 1.05
CA ARG A 31 -6.98 -8.11 0.30
C ARG A 31 -6.13 -7.05 -0.40
N LEU A 32 -4.81 -7.12 -0.19
CA LEU A 32 -3.80 -6.20 -0.72
C LEU A 32 -3.96 -4.74 -0.23
N ARG A 33 -4.80 -4.44 0.77
CA ARG A 33 -5.02 -3.07 1.24
C ARG A 33 -4.10 -2.71 2.41
N VAL A 34 -3.65 -1.46 2.39
CA VAL A 34 -3.28 -0.68 3.57
C VAL A 34 -4.23 0.52 3.61
N VAL A 35 -5.11 0.53 4.60
CA VAL A 35 -6.07 1.60 4.84
C VAL A 35 -5.38 2.68 5.66
N ILE A 36 -5.42 3.92 5.17
CA ILE A 36 -4.86 5.06 5.86
C ILE A 36 -5.95 5.98 6.39
N ASP A 37 -5.61 6.75 7.42
CA ASP A 37 -6.38 7.87 7.90
C ASP A 37 -6.49 8.94 6.79
N ASP A 38 -7.67 9.57 6.70
CA ASP A 38 -7.97 10.57 5.68
C ASP A 38 -7.07 11.81 5.80
N GLU A 39 -6.51 12.08 7.00
CA GLU A 39 -5.50 13.13 7.23
C GLU A 39 -4.20 12.89 6.44
N ALA A 40 -3.85 11.63 6.18
CA ALA A 40 -2.62 11.27 5.48
C ALA A 40 -2.77 11.24 3.95
N VAL A 41 -4.00 11.15 3.43
CA VAL A 41 -4.32 11.05 2.00
C VAL A 41 -3.61 12.11 1.13
N PRO A 42 -3.64 13.43 1.43
CA PRO A 42 -3.00 14.42 0.56
C PRO A 42 -1.48 14.19 0.44
N PHE A 43 -0.82 13.82 1.53
CA PHE A 43 0.62 13.57 1.53
C PHE A 43 0.98 12.29 0.77
N VAL A 44 0.18 11.25 0.94
CA VAL A 44 0.40 9.96 0.27
C VAL A 44 0.13 10.09 -1.24
N ALA A 45 -0.87 10.88 -1.63
CA ALA A 45 -1.14 11.18 -3.04
C ALA A 45 0.01 11.95 -3.73
N GLU A 46 0.80 12.72 -2.98
CA GLU A 46 2.04 13.36 -3.46
C GLU A 46 3.25 12.42 -3.50
N GLY A 47 3.07 11.14 -3.14
CA GLY A 47 4.13 10.13 -3.15
C GLY A 47 4.97 10.09 -1.86
N LYS A 48 4.51 10.70 -0.77
CA LYS A 48 5.18 10.58 0.54
C LYS A 48 4.90 9.21 1.16
N SER A 49 5.87 8.65 1.89
CA SER A 49 5.70 7.38 2.61
C SER A 49 4.55 7.45 3.62
N VAL A 50 3.87 6.33 3.83
CA VAL A 50 2.83 6.17 4.86
C VAL A 50 3.53 5.89 6.19
N PHE A 51 3.18 6.62 7.24
CA PHE A 51 3.68 6.37 8.61
C PHE A 51 2.71 5.48 9.38
N SER A 52 3.22 4.63 10.28
CA SER A 52 2.42 3.62 11.00
C SER A 52 1.25 4.23 11.78
N LYS A 53 1.44 5.39 12.41
CA LYS A 53 0.37 6.11 13.12
C LYS A 53 -0.86 6.48 12.28
N PHE A 54 -0.71 6.54 10.96
CA PHE A 54 -1.79 6.85 10.04
C PHE A 54 -2.42 5.60 9.43
N VAL A 55 -1.95 4.40 9.77
CA VAL A 55 -2.54 3.16 9.28
C VAL A 55 -3.69 2.77 10.20
N THR A 56 -4.88 2.66 9.63
CA THR A 56 -6.11 2.29 10.35
C THR A 56 -6.54 0.85 10.09
N GLY A 57 -5.96 0.21 9.07
CA GLY A 57 -6.19 -1.20 8.76
C GLY A 57 -5.22 -1.72 7.71
N VAL A 58 -4.97 -3.02 7.71
CA VAL A 58 -4.06 -3.66 6.77
C VAL A 58 -4.47 -5.11 6.55
N ASP A 59 -4.26 -5.62 5.34
CA ASP A 59 -4.40 -7.03 5.04
C ASP A 59 -3.41 -7.86 5.88
N THR A 60 -3.93 -8.76 6.71
CA THR A 60 -3.11 -9.57 7.61
C THR A 60 -2.28 -10.64 6.90
N ASP A 61 -2.61 -10.96 5.64
CA ASP A 61 -1.87 -11.94 4.84
C ASP A 61 -0.60 -11.36 4.20
N LEU A 62 -0.47 -10.02 4.18
CA LEU A 62 0.71 -9.34 3.65
C LEU A 62 1.94 -9.52 4.55
N ARG A 63 3.12 -9.33 3.97
CA ARG A 63 4.41 -9.38 4.65
C ARG A 63 5.24 -8.14 4.37
N CYS A 64 6.23 -7.89 5.22
CA CYS A 64 7.24 -6.88 4.95
C CYS A 64 7.89 -7.13 3.58
N GLY A 65 8.03 -6.07 2.79
CA GLY A 65 8.51 -6.12 1.41
C GLY A 65 7.42 -6.33 0.36
N ASP A 66 6.24 -6.83 0.74
CA ASP A 66 5.15 -7.04 -0.20
C ASP A 66 4.62 -5.73 -0.77
N PHE A 67 4.00 -5.86 -1.94
CA PHE A 67 3.31 -4.77 -2.59
C PHE A 67 1.88 -4.63 -2.10
N ALA A 68 1.46 -3.40 -1.80
CA ALA A 68 0.09 -3.11 -1.36
C ALA A 68 -0.53 -1.89 -2.07
N LEU A 69 -1.85 -1.92 -2.13
CA LEU A 69 -2.73 -0.84 -2.52
C LEU A 69 -2.99 0.03 -1.30
N ILE A 70 -2.69 1.31 -1.39
CA ILE A 70 -2.96 2.25 -0.30
C ILE A 70 -4.29 2.92 -0.58
N VAL A 71 -5.22 2.78 0.35
CA VAL A 71 -6.60 3.23 0.20
C VAL A 71 -7.03 4.11 1.37
N ASP A 72 -7.99 4.99 1.11
CA ASP A 72 -8.64 5.76 2.16
C ASP A 72 -9.69 4.93 2.92
N SER A 73 -10.39 5.57 3.87
CA SER A 73 -11.46 4.94 4.67
C SER A 73 -12.59 4.33 3.81
N ASN A 74 -12.82 4.85 2.60
CA ASN A 74 -13.86 4.44 1.65
C ASN A 74 -13.37 3.42 0.60
N ASP A 75 -12.18 2.82 0.79
CA ASP A 75 -11.52 1.93 -0.17
C ASP A 75 -11.22 2.62 -1.52
N LYS A 76 -11.06 3.95 -1.56
CA LYS A 76 -10.60 4.64 -2.77
C LYS A 76 -9.07 4.50 -2.87
N LEU A 77 -8.59 4.04 -4.03
CA LEU A 77 -7.16 3.95 -4.30
C LEU A 77 -6.51 5.34 -4.29
N VAL A 78 -5.54 5.53 -3.38
CA VAL A 78 -4.75 6.77 -3.24
C VAL A 78 -3.40 6.59 -3.91
N ALA A 79 -2.69 5.52 -3.56
CA ALA A 79 -1.35 5.25 -4.04
C ALA A 79 -1.04 3.75 -3.96
N CYS A 80 0.20 3.39 -4.24
CA CYS A 80 0.70 2.04 -4.07
C CYS A 80 2.13 2.06 -3.52
N GLY A 81 2.56 0.96 -2.91
CA GLY A 81 3.87 0.93 -2.30
C GLY A 81 4.27 -0.43 -1.80
N SER A 82 5.48 -0.50 -1.29
CA SER A 82 6.04 -1.69 -0.66
C SER A 82 6.05 -1.53 0.86
N LEU A 83 5.59 -2.56 1.57
CA LEU A 83 5.54 -2.59 3.02
C LEU A 83 6.95 -2.55 3.61
N VAL A 84 7.11 -1.75 4.66
CA VAL A 84 8.34 -1.67 5.47
C VAL A 84 8.18 -2.48 6.75
N LEU A 85 6.96 -2.58 7.26
CA LEU A 85 6.60 -3.32 8.47
C LEU A 85 5.66 -4.46 8.13
N SER A 86 5.63 -5.49 8.98
CA SER A 86 4.57 -6.50 8.92
C SER A 86 3.21 -5.87 9.29
N PRO A 87 2.07 -6.48 8.88
CA PRO A 87 0.74 -5.98 9.23
C PRO A 87 0.54 -5.78 10.73
N LYS A 88 1.10 -6.68 11.55
CA LYS A 88 1.00 -6.59 13.01
C LYS A 88 1.77 -5.39 13.56
N GLU A 89 3.03 -5.24 13.18
CA GLU A 89 3.86 -4.10 13.61
C GLU A 89 3.28 -2.76 13.15
N MET A 90 2.68 -2.74 11.95
CA MET A 90 2.06 -1.55 11.38
C MET A 90 0.89 -1.03 12.23
N LEU A 91 0.13 -1.92 12.86
CA LEU A 91 -0.98 -1.58 13.76
C LEU A 91 -0.52 -1.34 15.20
N ASP A 92 0.60 -1.95 15.61
CA ASP A 92 1.15 -1.82 16.98
C ASP A 92 2.00 -0.54 17.15
N PHE A 93 2.62 -0.01 16.09
CA PHE A 93 3.58 1.10 16.18
C PHE A 93 2.93 2.48 15.97
N ASP A 94 3.35 3.47 16.78
CA ASP A 94 2.96 4.88 16.69
C ASP A 94 3.94 5.74 15.86
N ARG A 95 5.05 5.15 15.39
CA ARG A 95 6.17 5.86 14.77
C ARG A 95 6.78 5.06 13.63
N GLY A 96 7.47 5.78 12.74
CA GLY A 96 8.20 5.21 11.62
C GLY A 96 7.35 5.00 10.36
N PRO A 97 8.00 4.75 9.21
CA PRO A 97 7.32 4.45 7.96
C PRO A 97 6.77 3.01 7.96
N ALA A 98 5.50 2.88 7.60
CA ALA A 98 4.80 1.62 7.39
C ALA A 98 4.90 1.14 5.94
N VAL A 99 4.81 2.07 4.98
CA VAL A 99 4.84 1.78 3.54
C VAL A 99 5.68 2.82 2.81
N ASN A 100 6.58 2.35 1.95
CA ASN A 100 7.31 3.21 1.02
C ASN A 100 6.52 3.34 -0.28
N VAL A 101 6.00 4.54 -0.51
CA VAL A 101 5.14 4.88 -1.66
C VAL A 101 5.97 5.05 -2.94
N ARG A 102 5.39 4.69 -4.08
CA ARG A 102 5.96 4.83 -5.42
C ARG A 102 4.99 5.45 -6.41
#